data_AF-A0A919HG29-F1
#
_entry.id   AF-A0A919HG29-F1
#
_cell.length_a   1.000
_cell.length_b   1.000
_cell.length_c   1.000
_cell.angle_alpha   90.00
_cell.angle_beta   90.00
_cell.angle_gamma   90.00
#
_symmetry.space_group_name_H-M   'P 1'
#
loop_
_entity.id
_entity.type
_entity.pdbx_description
1 polymer ?
#
loop_
_entity_poly.entity_id
_entity_poly.type
_entity_poly.pdbx_seq_one_letter_code
_entity_poly.pdbx_strand_id
1 'polypeptide(L)'
;MGRGEERPEGPGPEGPAGAERRAGAERPVGAGRPVGMERPKVPWPPWPRWSRWPSWLRVPRDRAGRRRAVQALMVLCVLALAPSTWMFLTADGSLRTPDDVPSTEVAVVFGAGLWDGEPSPYLAHRLDAAARLYAAGRVKVVLVTGDNSREDYDEPDAMRAYLARHGVPGGRVVTDYAGFDTWDSCVRARKIFGVRRAVLISQGFHIRRAVALCEAAGITAYGVAADDVHDATWWYGATRELFAAGKAAVDAALRPDPHFLGPQEQGISRALASPR
;
A
#
# COMPACT_ATOMS: atom_id res chain seq x y z
N MET A 1 54.10 32.08 24.83
CA MET A 1 53.72 33.09 23.81
C MET A 1 52.30 32.74 23.36
N GLY A 2 51.21 33.32 23.90
CA GLY A 2 50.72 34.71 23.74
C GLY A 2 50.08 34.84 22.34
N ARG A 3 48.79 35.15 22.10
CA ARG A 3 47.67 35.87 22.74
C ARG A 3 46.34 35.21 22.23
N GLY A 4 45.14 35.26 22.81
CA GLY A 4 44.49 36.21 23.70
C GLY A 4 43.58 37.17 22.90
N GLU A 5 42.27 36.84 22.73
CA GLU A 5 41.13 37.76 22.45
C GLU A 5 39.82 36.91 22.39
N GLU A 6 39.10 36.68 23.48
CA GLU A 6 38.03 37.50 24.10
C GLU A 6 36.84 37.85 23.17
N ARG A 7 35.70 37.17 23.39
CA ARG A 7 34.36 37.58 22.94
C ARG A 7 33.60 38.15 24.12
N PRO A 8 32.82 39.25 23.96
CA PRO A 8 32.12 39.86 25.07
C PRO A 8 30.82 39.13 25.41
N GLU A 9 30.59 39.00 26.70
CA GLU A 9 29.32 38.63 27.34
C GLU A 9 28.27 39.74 27.16
N GLY A 10 27.01 39.34 27.02
CA GLY A 10 25.84 40.20 27.11
C GLY A 10 24.72 39.49 27.88
N PRO A 11 23.95 40.19 28.72
CA PRO A 11 23.41 39.65 29.97
C PRO A 11 22.01 39.00 29.81
N GLY A 12 21.70 38.10 30.75
CA GLY A 12 20.34 37.64 31.04
C GLY A 12 19.55 38.65 31.90
N PRO A 13 18.51 38.20 32.62
CA PRO A 13 17.10 38.36 32.22
C PRO A 13 16.34 39.34 33.12
N GLU A 14 15.34 40.04 32.57
CA GLU A 14 14.40 40.83 33.39
C GLU A 14 12.97 40.74 32.85
N GLY A 15 12.07 40.20 33.67
CA GLY A 15 10.65 40.58 33.67
C GLY A 15 10.43 41.65 34.74
N PRO A 16 9.41 42.50 34.60
CA PRO A 16 8.33 42.54 35.62
C PRO A 16 6.95 42.66 34.95
N ALA A 17 5.91 41.97 35.43
CA ALA A 17 5.03 42.33 36.55
C ALA A 17 4.15 43.57 36.31
N GLY A 18 2.82 43.33 36.35
CA GLY A 18 1.83 44.23 36.92
C GLY A 18 1.11 45.19 35.96
N ALA A 19 -0.19 44.96 35.75
CA ALA A 19 -1.22 45.91 36.22
C ALA A 19 -2.62 45.41 35.83
N GLU A 20 -3.42 45.14 36.85
CA GLU A 20 -4.88 45.12 36.79
C GLU A 20 -5.43 46.43 36.19
N ARG A 21 -6.54 46.32 35.45
CA ARG A 21 -7.58 47.35 35.48
C ARG A 21 -8.92 46.75 35.02
N ARG A 22 -9.83 46.62 35.99
CA ARG A 22 -11.29 46.54 35.80
C ARG A 22 -11.84 47.93 35.45
N ALA A 23 -13.10 47.92 34.98
CA ALA A 23 -14.03 49.04 34.71
C ALA A 23 -14.07 49.49 33.24
N GLY A 24 -15.22 49.61 32.58
CA GLY A 24 -16.59 49.51 33.03
C GLY A 24 -17.53 49.14 31.87
N ALA A 25 -18.58 48.40 32.21
CA ALA A 25 -19.69 48.12 31.32
C ALA A 25 -20.66 49.31 31.38
N GLU A 26 -20.55 50.22 30.42
CA GLU A 26 -21.60 51.21 30.17
C GLU A 26 -22.70 50.57 29.33
N ARG A 27 -23.93 50.57 29.86
CA ARG A 27 -25.13 50.19 29.12
C ARG A 27 -25.67 51.43 28.41
N PRO A 28 -25.86 51.45 27.08
CA PRO A 28 -26.70 52.45 26.46
C PRO A 28 -28.18 52.08 26.70
N VAL A 29 -28.85 52.99 27.38
CA VAL A 29 -30.32 53.10 27.47
C VAL A 29 -30.84 53.53 26.10
N GLY A 30 -31.81 52.79 25.55
CA GLY A 30 -32.46 53.18 24.29
C GLY A 30 -33.19 52.06 23.55
N ALA A 31 -34.09 51.34 24.23
CA ALA A 31 -34.96 50.37 23.57
C ALA A 31 -36.17 51.06 22.92
N GLY A 32 -36.00 51.57 21.70
CA GLY A 32 -37.12 51.75 20.77
C GLY A 32 -37.44 50.39 20.12
N ARG A 33 -38.65 49.87 20.32
CA ARG A 33 -39.09 48.59 19.70
C ARG A 33 -39.30 48.82 18.20
N PRO A 34 -38.64 48.09 17.29
CA PRO A 34 -39.10 48.03 15.92
C PRO A 34 -40.38 47.20 15.83
N VAL A 35 -41.32 47.75 15.06
CA VAL A 35 -42.64 47.23 14.71
C VAL A 35 -42.53 45.82 14.11
N GLY A 36 -43.53 45.01 14.43
CA GLY A 36 -43.60 43.58 14.14
C GLY A 36 -43.36 43.24 12.68
N MET A 37 -42.37 42.36 12.46
CA MET A 37 -42.28 41.53 11.28
C MET A 37 -42.54 40.10 11.75
N GLU A 38 -43.80 39.67 11.64
CA GLU A 38 -44.18 38.28 11.87
C GLU A 38 -43.42 37.39 10.90
N ARG A 39 -42.53 36.55 11.44
CA ARG A 39 -41.86 35.51 10.64
C ARG A 39 -42.92 34.49 10.23
N PRO A 40 -43.06 34.15 8.94
CA PRO A 40 -43.98 33.10 8.53
C PRO A 40 -43.58 31.79 9.23
N LYS A 41 -44.49 31.25 10.04
CA LYS A 41 -44.38 29.92 10.63
C LYS A 41 -44.59 28.88 9.54
N VAL A 42 -43.59 28.68 8.69
CA VAL A 42 -43.56 27.51 7.81
C VAL A 42 -43.15 26.33 8.70
N PRO A 43 -43.99 25.30 8.90
CA PRO A 43 -43.58 24.13 9.65
C PRO A 43 -42.51 23.40 8.84
N TRP A 44 -41.30 23.28 9.41
CA TRP A 44 -40.30 22.38 8.86
C TRP A 44 -40.92 20.97 8.78
N PRO A 45 -40.76 20.23 7.66
CA PRO A 45 -41.19 18.85 7.62
C PRO A 45 -40.46 18.07 8.73
N PRO A 46 -41.13 17.14 9.42
CA PRO A 46 -40.47 16.34 10.44
C PRO A 46 -39.30 15.59 9.82
N TRP A 47 -38.16 15.60 10.52
CA TRP A 47 -37.00 14.77 10.16
C TRP A 47 -37.48 13.32 9.96
N PRO A 48 -37.04 12.62 8.89
CA PRO A 48 -37.43 11.24 8.69
C PRO A 48 -37.02 10.44 9.92
N ARG A 49 -38.02 9.90 10.62
CA ARG A 49 -37.81 9.02 11.77
C ARG A 49 -37.19 7.73 11.23
N TRP A 50 -35.86 7.59 11.34
CA TRP A 50 -35.18 6.31 11.11
C TRP A 50 -35.50 5.35 12.26
N SER A 51 -36.78 5.06 12.47
CA SER A 51 -37.27 4.28 13.60
C SER A 51 -37.96 3.03 13.09
N ARG A 52 -37.14 2.07 12.66
CA ARG A 52 -37.30 0.62 12.85
C ARG A 52 -36.15 -0.06 12.15
N TRP A 53 -35.21 -0.58 12.94
CA TRP A 53 -34.23 -1.52 12.41
C TRP A 53 -35.00 -2.69 11.76
N PRO A 54 -34.56 -3.16 10.59
CA PRO A 54 -35.22 -4.28 9.92
C PRO A 54 -35.41 -5.47 10.86
N SER A 55 -36.56 -6.15 10.76
CA SER A 55 -36.90 -7.27 11.65
C SER A 55 -35.88 -8.41 11.62
N TRP A 56 -35.14 -8.55 10.52
CA TRP A 56 -34.06 -9.53 10.36
C TRP A 56 -32.78 -9.21 11.14
N LEU A 57 -32.62 -7.98 11.65
CA LEU A 57 -31.50 -7.56 12.53
C LEU A 57 -31.82 -7.74 14.03
N ARG A 58 -32.98 -8.32 14.39
CA ARG A 58 -33.36 -8.50 15.80
C ARG A 58 -32.67 -9.71 16.40
N VAL A 59 -31.88 -9.48 17.44
CA VAL A 59 -31.23 -10.56 18.22
C VAL A 59 -32.31 -11.49 18.82
N PRO A 60 -32.17 -12.82 18.71
CA PRO A 60 -33.12 -13.76 19.30
C PRO A 60 -33.32 -13.51 20.80
N ARG A 61 -34.56 -13.65 21.27
CA ARG A 61 -34.91 -13.37 22.68
C ARG A 61 -34.55 -14.53 23.61
N ASP A 62 -34.51 -15.76 23.10
CA ASP A 62 -34.20 -16.97 23.88
C ASP A 62 -32.69 -17.25 23.91
N ARG A 63 -32.23 -17.95 24.96
CA ARG A 63 -30.81 -18.26 25.17
C ARG A 63 -30.22 -19.11 24.04
N ALA A 64 -31.00 -20.04 23.48
CA ALA A 64 -30.54 -20.92 22.41
C ALA A 64 -30.37 -20.16 21.09
N GLY A 65 -31.30 -19.27 20.75
CA GLY A 65 -31.21 -18.37 19.61
C GLY A 65 -30.01 -17.43 19.71
N ARG A 66 -29.76 -16.82 20.89
CA ARG A 66 -28.56 -15.99 21.12
C ARG A 66 -27.27 -16.78 20.93
N ARG A 67 -27.20 -18.01 21.48
CA ARG A 67 -26.04 -18.89 21.29
C ARG A 67 -25.79 -19.20 19.82
N ARG A 68 -26.83 -19.54 19.04
CA ARG A 68 -26.69 -19.80 17.60
C ARG A 68 -26.25 -18.56 16.83
N ALA A 69 -26.79 -17.39 17.17
CA ALA A 69 -26.37 -16.13 16.54
C ALA A 69 -24.90 -15.82 16.80
N VAL A 70 -24.43 -16.01 18.04
CA VAL A 70 -23.00 -15.85 18.39
C VAL A 70 -22.15 -16.87 17.64
N GLN A 71 -22.55 -18.14 17.58
CA GLN A 71 -21.83 -19.18 16.85
C GLN A 71 -21.73 -18.86 15.34
N ALA A 72 -22.82 -18.41 14.72
CA ALA A 72 -22.83 -18.02 13.31
C ALA A 72 -21.90 -16.81 13.07
N LEU A 73 -21.93 -15.81 13.96
CA LEU A 73 -21.03 -14.67 13.90
C LEU A 73 -19.56 -15.12 14.03
N MET A 74 -19.24 -16.01 14.98
CA MET A 74 -17.89 -16.55 15.14
C MET A 74 -17.42 -17.27 13.88
N VAL A 75 -18.26 -18.14 13.30
CA VAL A 75 -17.95 -18.82 12.03
C VAL A 75 -17.70 -17.81 10.91
N LEU A 76 -18.55 -16.79 10.78
CA LEU A 76 -18.37 -15.74 9.78
C LEU A 76 -17.04 -14.99 9.97
N CYS A 77 -16.68 -14.63 11.20
CA CYS A 77 -15.40 -13.99 11.49
C CYS A 77 -14.21 -14.89 11.16
N VAL A 78 -14.29 -16.19 11.49
CA VAL A 78 -13.24 -17.17 11.14
C VAL A 78 -13.08 -17.25 9.62
N LEU A 79 -14.17 -17.38 8.88
CA LEU A 79 -14.13 -17.44 7.41
C LEU A 79 -13.59 -16.14 6.79
N ALA A 80 -13.95 -14.99 7.34
CA ALA A 80 -13.45 -13.69 6.87
C ALA A 80 -11.95 -13.50 7.10
N LEU A 81 -11.40 -14.04 8.20
CA LEU A 81 -9.99 -13.91 8.55
C LEU A 81 -9.11 -15.04 7.99
N ALA A 82 -9.70 -16.17 7.57
CA ALA A 82 -8.96 -17.31 7.06
C ALA A 82 -8.05 -16.98 5.85
N PRO A 83 -8.48 -16.21 4.82
CA PRO A 83 -7.61 -15.85 3.70
C PRO A 83 -6.40 -15.03 4.13
N SER A 84 -6.62 -14.07 5.03
CA SER A 84 -5.52 -13.26 5.59
C SER A 84 -4.56 -14.17 6.35
N THR A 85 -5.08 -15.02 7.22
CA THR A 85 -4.28 -15.98 8.00
C THR A 85 -3.45 -16.89 7.10
N TRP A 86 -4.03 -17.40 6.01
CA TRP A 86 -3.30 -18.20 5.01
C TRP A 86 -2.13 -17.43 4.39
N MET A 87 -2.32 -16.17 3.98
CA MET A 87 -1.22 -15.35 3.45
C MET A 87 -0.13 -15.11 4.49
N PHE A 88 -0.50 -14.84 5.74
CA PHE A 88 0.46 -14.67 6.83
C PHE A 88 1.29 -15.94 7.03
N LEU A 89 0.64 -17.10 7.18
CA LEU A 89 1.32 -18.38 7.41
C LEU A 89 2.20 -18.81 6.23
N THR A 90 1.77 -18.51 5.00
CA THR A 90 2.53 -18.85 3.78
C THR A 90 3.76 -17.95 3.65
N ALA A 91 3.59 -16.64 3.87
CA ALA A 91 4.66 -15.69 3.61
C ALA A 91 5.71 -15.57 4.73
N ASP A 92 5.37 -15.88 6.00
CA ASP A 92 6.20 -15.50 7.15
C ASP A 92 7.63 -16.06 7.10
N GLY A 93 7.81 -17.30 6.66
CA GLY A 93 9.15 -17.92 6.52
C GLY A 93 9.96 -17.39 5.33
N SER A 94 9.30 -16.71 4.40
CA SER A 94 9.86 -16.24 3.13
C SER A 94 10.13 -14.73 3.11
N LEU A 95 9.66 -13.97 4.10
CA LEU A 95 9.97 -12.55 4.22
C LEU A 95 11.43 -12.35 4.66
N ARG A 96 12.10 -11.40 4.00
CA ARG A 96 13.50 -11.06 4.20
C ARG A 96 13.69 -9.55 4.15
N THR A 97 14.80 -9.12 4.71
CA THR A 97 15.37 -7.78 4.53
C THR A 97 16.27 -7.77 3.29
N PRO A 98 16.61 -6.59 2.76
CA PRO A 98 17.58 -6.47 1.68
C PRO A 98 18.96 -7.09 2.00
N ASP A 99 19.33 -7.18 3.28
CA ASP A 99 20.66 -7.62 3.71
C ASP A 99 20.76 -9.14 3.91
N ASP A 100 19.66 -9.81 4.26
CA ASP A 100 19.61 -11.25 4.55
C ASP A 100 18.90 -12.08 3.47
N VAL A 101 18.33 -11.44 2.45
CA VAL A 101 17.67 -12.16 1.35
C VAL A 101 18.68 -13.06 0.60
N PRO A 102 18.34 -14.34 0.34
CA PRO A 102 19.19 -15.22 -0.45
C PRO A 102 19.41 -14.66 -1.86
N SER A 103 20.61 -14.84 -2.41
CA SER A 103 20.87 -14.45 -3.79
C SER A 103 20.03 -15.29 -4.76
N THR A 104 19.34 -14.63 -5.68
CA THR A 104 18.55 -15.24 -6.76
C THR A 104 18.99 -14.70 -8.11
N GLU A 105 18.51 -15.30 -9.19
CA GLU A 105 18.81 -14.78 -10.52
C GLU A 105 17.92 -13.58 -10.86
N VAL A 106 16.68 -13.57 -10.37
CA VAL A 106 15.64 -12.61 -10.74
C VAL A 106 15.06 -11.93 -9.51
N ALA A 107 14.94 -10.61 -9.57
CA ALA A 107 13.99 -9.83 -8.77
C ALA A 107 12.71 -9.58 -9.59
N VAL A 108 11.54 -9.63 -8.95
CA VAL A 108 10.27 -9.21 -9.54
C VAL A 108 9.79 -7.98 -8.79
N VAL A 109 9.68 -6.86 -9.50
CA VAL A 109 9.18 -5.59 -8.96
C VAL A 109 7.76 -5.39 -9.43
N PHE A 110 6.82 -5.36 -8.49
CA PHE A 110 5.41 -5.12 -8.80
C PHE A 110 5.15 -3.63 -9.04
N GLY A 111 4.18 -3.32 -9.89
CA GLY A 111 3.71 -1.96 -10.13
C GLY A 111 2.98 -1.28 -8.96
N ALA A 112 3.07 0.05 -8.89
CA ALA A 112 2.46 0.89 -7.87
C ALA A 112 2.01 2.27 -8.40
N GLY A 113 1.84 2.42 -9.71
CA GLY A 113 1.30 3.64 -10.30
C GLY A 113 2.37 4.64 -10.73
N LEU A 114 2.04 5.40 -11.77
CA LEU A 114 2.79 6.59 -12.20
C LEU A 114 2.06 7.88 -11.81
N TRP A 115 2.83 8.93 -11.53
CA TRP A 115 2.37 10.31 -11.41
C TRP A 115 3.07 11.16 -12.46
N ASP A 116 2.29 11.78 -13.35
CA ASP A 116 2.79 12.60 -14.46
C ASP A 116 3.87 11.89 -15.31
N GLY A 117 3.70 10.57 -15.54
CA GLY A 117 4.60 9.73 -16.33
C GLY A 117 5.84 9.21 -15.58
N GLU A 118 6.06 9.63 -14.33
CA GLU A 118 7.16 9.14 -13.50
C GLU A 118 6.66 8.18 -12.42
N PRO A 119 7.52 7.27 -11.90
CA PRO A 119 7.15 6.39 -10.80
C PRO A 119 6.59 7.16 -9.60
N SER A 120 5.43 6.73 -9.08
CA SER A 120 4.93 7.24 -7.80
C SER A 120 5.98 7.01 -6.70
N PRO A 121 5.95 7.74 -5.57
CA PRO A 121 6.89 7.52 -4.46
C PRO A 121 6.94 6.06 -4.00
N TYR A 122 5.78 5.40 -3.99
CA TYR A 122 5.67 3.98 -3.68
C TYR A 122 6.35 3.09 -4.73
N LEU A 123 6.22 3.42 -6.01
CA LEU A 123 6.90 2.70 -7.08
C LEU A 123 8.41 2.96 -7.06
N ALA A 124 8.82 4.21 -6.85
CA ALA A 124 10.22 4.62 -6.70
C ALA A 124 10.91 3.83 -5.58
N HIS A 125 10.33 3.74 -4.38
CA HIS A 125 10.92 2.95 -3.29
C HIS A 125 11.09 1.46 -3.63
N ARG A 126 10.16 0.87 -4.39
CA ARG A 126 10.32 -0.51 -4.88
C ARG A 126 11.49 -0.62 -5.86
N LEU A 127 11.64 0.36 -6.75
CA LEU A 127 12.71 0.40 -7.75
C LEU A 127 14.06 0.65 -7.10
N ASP A 128 14.13 1.50 -6.07
CA ASP A 128 15.34 1.74 -5.28
C ASP A 128 15.80 0.47 -4.55
N ALA A 129 14.87 -0.27 -3.94
CA ALA A 129 15.18 -1.56 -3.34
C ALA A 129 15.71 -2.56 -4.39
N ALA A 130 15.15 -2.57 -5.60
CA ALA A 130 15.62 -3.42 -6.69
C ALA A 130 17.02 -3.03 -7.16
N ALA A 131 17.29 -1.74 -7.34
CA ALA A 131 18.60 -1.22 -7.72
C ALA A 131 19.66 -1.56 -6.67
N ARG A 132 19.34 -1.41 -5.38
CA ARG A 132 20.21 -1.81 -4.26
C ARG A 132 20.53 -3.31 -4.27
N LEU A 133 19.52 -4.16 -4.44
CA LEU A 133 19.73 -5.61 -4.50
C LEU A 133 20.56 -6.03 -5.71
N TYR A 134 20.37 -5.35 -6.85
CA TYR A 134 21.17 -5.55 -8.04
C TYR A 134 22.64 -5.14 -7.81
N ALA A 135 22.87 -3.94 -7.26
CA ALA A 135 24.20 -3.43 -6.95
C ALA A 135 24.94 -4.31 -5.92
N ALA A 136 24.22 -4.85 -4.94
CA ALA A 136 24.74 -5.81 -3.97
C ALA A 136 24.99 -7.22 -4.55
N GLY A 137 24.69 -7.44 -5.84
CA GLY A 137 24.85 -8.73 -6.51
C GLY A 137 23.88 -9.82 -6.06
N ARG A 138 22.87 -9.47 -5.24
CA ARG A 138 21.85 -10.39 -4.72
C ARG A 138 20.90 -10.85 -5.82
N VAL A 139 20.68 -10.02 -6.83
CA VAL A 139 19.90 -10.37 -8.03
C VAL A 139 20.73 -10.09 -9.30
N LYS A 140 20.45 -10.82 -10.39
CA LYS A 140 21.16 -10.65 -11.68
C LYS A 140 20.32 -9.93 -12.73
N VAL A 141 19.01 -10.07 -12.67
CA VAL A 141 18.04 -9.49 -13.61
C VAL A 141 16.86 -8.95 -12.80
N VAL A 142 16.30 -7.82 -13.24
CA VAL A 142 15.09 -7.24 -12.65
C VAL A 142 13.95 -7.38 -13.66
N LEU A 143 12.95 -8.17 -13.31
CA LEU A 143 11.67 -8.22 -14.02
C LEU A 143 10.75 -7.16 -13.40
N VAL A 144 10.33 -6.19 -14.19
CA VAL A 144 9.34 -5.18 -13.80
C VAL A 144 8.00 -5.55 -14.41
N THR A 145 6.93 -5.61 -13.61
CA THR A 145 5.59 -6.03 -14.05
C THR A 145 4.56 -4.99 -13.67
N GLY A 146 3.77 -4.55 -14.65
CA GLY A 146 2.81 -3.47 -14.49
C GLY A 146 1.83 -3.38 -15.67
N ASP A 147 0.97 -2.36 -15.60
CA ASP A 147 -0.08 -2.09 -16.58
C ASP A 147 0.45 -1.25 -17.75
N ASN A 148 0.07 -1.63 -18.97
CA ASN A 148 0.26 -0.88 -20.21
C ASN A 148 -0.99 -0.94 -21.11
N SER A 149 -2.18 -1.01 -20.51
CA SER A 149 -3.46 -1.15 -21.23
C SER A 149 -3.99 0.15 -21.84
N ARG A 150 -3.44 1.30 -21.46
CA ARG A 150 -3.85 2.62 -21.97
C ARG A 150 -2.71 3.23 -22.77
N GLU A 151 -3.05 3.88 -23.88
CA GLU A 151 -2.07 4.46 -24.80
C GLU A 151 -1.19 5.54 -24.14
N ASP A 152 -1.70 6.22 -23.11
CA ASP A 152 -1.02 7.28 -22.36
C ASP A 152 -0.34 6.78 -21.07
N TYR A 153 -0.26 5.46 -20.85
CA TYR A 153 0.22 4.88 -19.61
C TYR A 153 1.08 3.64 -19.82
N ASP A 154 2.40 3.80 -19.73
CA ASP A 154 3.37 2.69 -19.80
C ASP A 154 4.21 2.63 -18.51
N GLU A 155 3.70 1.91 -17.52
CA GLU A 155 4.37 1.75 -16.23
C GLU A 155 5.68 0.95 -16.33
N PRO A 156 5.75 -0.20 -17.04
CA PRO A 156 6.99 -0.95 -17.17
C PRO A 156 8.13 -0.17 -17.84
N ASP A 157 7.85 0.65 -18.85
CA ASP A 157 8.89 1.48 -19.48
C ASP A 157 9.38 2.59 -18.56
N ALA A 158 8.50 3.24 -17.80
CA ALA A 158 8.89 4.19 -16.76
C ALA A 158 9.76 3.52 -15.67
N MET A 159 9.39 2.31 -15.22
CA MET A 159 10.20 1.52 -14.27
C MET A 159 11.58 1.19 -14.84
N ARG A 160 11.66 0.77 -16.12
CA ARG A 160 12.91 0.47 -16.82
C ARG A 160 13.80 1.71 -16.95
N ALA A 161 13.24 2.84 -17.36
CA ALA A 161 13.95 4.10 -17.47
C ALA A 161 14.48 4.56 -16.10
N TYR A 162 13.67 4.44 -15.05
CA TYR A 162 14.08 4.76 -13.69
C TYR A 162 15.27 3.88 -13.23
N LEU A 163 15.19 2.56 -13.39
CA LEU A 163 16.26 1.64 -13.00
C LEU A 163 17.57 1.91 -13.77
N ALA A 164 17.47 2.27 -15.06
CA ALA A 164 18.63 2.66 -15.86
C ALA A 164 19.32 3.91 -15.28
N ARG A 165 18.56 4.91 -14.85
CA ARG A 165 19.10 6.10 -14.16
C ARG A 165 19.74 5.77 -12.81
N HIS A 166 19.32 4.68 -12.17
CA HIS A 166 19.81 4.22 -10.86
C HIS A 166 20.85 3.09 -10.96
N GLY A 167 21.50 2.95 -12.12
CA GLY A 167 22.69 2.10 -12.28
C GLY A 167 22.41 0.63 -12.61
N VAL A 168 21.17 0.26 -12.93
CA VAL A 168 20.85 -1.07 -13.47
C VAL A 168 20.91 -1.01 -15.00
N PRO A 169 21.83 -1.70 -15.68
CA PRO A 169 21.91 -1.66 -17.14
C PRO A 169 20.60 -2.08 -17.80
N GLY A 170 20.17 -1.40 -18.86
CA GLY A 170 18.89 -1.69 -19.53
C GLY A 170 18.75 -3.14 -19.99
N GLY A 171 19.85 -3.79 -20.43
CA GLY A 171 19.86 -5.22 -20.78
C GLY A 171 19.69 -6.18 -19.59
N ARG A 172 19.60 -5.66 -18.37
CA ARG A 172 19.33 -6.39 -17.12
C ARG A 172 17.93 -6.13 -16.58
N VAL A 173 17.15 -5.28 -17.24
CA VAL A 173 15.75 -5.02 -16.92
C VAL A 173 14.87 -5.65 -17.99
N VAL A 174 13.95 -6.52 -17.58
CA VAL A 174 12.96 -7.15 -18.45
C VAL A 174 11.59 -6.59 -18.08
N THR A 175 10.82 -6.18 -19.07
CA THR A 175 9.50 -5.56 -18.89
C THR A 175 8.38 -6.58 -19.13
N ASP A 176 7.40 -6.60 -18.24
CA ASP A 176 6.15 -7.32 -18.38
C ASP A 176 4.98 -6.33 -18.42
N TYR A 177 4.39 -6.17 -19.60
CA TYR A 177 3.35 -5.18 -19.92
C TYR A 177 1.91 -5.63 -19.63
N ALA A 178 1.72 -6.83 -19.10
CA ALA A 178 0.38 -7.38 -18.81
C ALA A 178 0.25 -7.85 -17.36
N GLY A 179 0.86 -7.12 -16.43
CA GLY A 179 0.72 -7.32 -14.99
C GLY A 179 -0.42 -6.49 -14.40
N PHE A 180 -1.68 -6.78 -14.74
CA PHE A 180 -2.84 -5.98 -14.28
C PHE A 180 -3.21 -6.23 -12.82
N ASP A 181 -2.91 -7.42 -12.32
CA ASP A 181 -3.00 -7.72 -10.91
C ASP A 181 -1.87 -8.64 -10.45
N THR A 182 -1.78 -8.84 -9.14
CA THR A 182 -0.72 -9.65 -8.52
C THR A 182 -0.72 -11.10 -9.01
N TRP A 183 -1.89 -11.69 -9.30
CA TRP A 183 -1.97 -13.06 -9.81
C TRP A 183 -1.46 -13.12 -11.24
N ASP A 184 -1.87 -12.19 -12.10
CA ASP A 184 -1.36 -12.06 -13.46
C ASP A 184 0.16 -11.97 -13.49
N SER A 185 0.73 -11.04 -12.71
CA SER A 185 2.18 -10.87 -12.58
C SER A 185 2.87 -12.17 -12.17
N CYS A 186 2.36 -12.89 -11.18
CA CYS A 186 2.96 -14.15 -10.70
C CYS A 186 2.86 -15.28 -11.73
N VAL A 187 1.70 -15.47 -12.37
CA VAL A 187 1.51 -16.51 -13.38
C VAL A 187 2.33 -16.22 -14.62
N ARG A 188 2.39 -14.96 -15.06
CA ARG A 188 3.19 -14.56 -16.22
C ARG A 188 4.67 -14.70 -15.94
N ALA A 189 5.15 -14.24 -14.77
CA ALA A 189 6.54 -14.47 -14.35
C ALA A 189 6.91 -15.95 -14.47
N ARG A 190 6.03 -16.86 -14.03
CA ARG A 190 6.25 -18.31 -14.16
C ARG A 190 6.18 -18.82 -15.61
N LYS A 191 5.04 -18.63 -16.28
CA LYS A 191 4.70 -19.30 -17.54
C LYS A 191 5.40 -18.65 -18.75
N ILE A 192 5.55 -17.33 -18.72
CA ILE A 192 6.03 -16.51 -19.85
C ILE A 192 7.51 -16.22 -19.73
N PHE A 193 7.95 -15.80 -18.56
CA PHE A 193 9.35 -15.43 -18.33
C PHE A 193 10.19 -16.56 -17.71
N GLY A 194 9.59 -17.72 -17.43
CA GLY A 194 10.29 -18.90 -16.96
C GLY A 194 10.83 -18.80 -15.53
N VAL A 195 10.35 -17.83 -14.74
CA VAL A 195 10.83 -17.60 -13.37
C VAL A 195 10.42 -18.78 -12.47
N ARG A 196 11.41 -19.40 -11.83
CA ARG A 196 11.20 -20.49 -10.87
C ARG A 196 11.51 -20.10 -9.43
N ARG A 197 12.41 -19.12 -9.25
CA ARG A 197 12.80 -18.57 -7.95
C ARG A 197 13.05 -17.08 -8.11
N ALA A 198 12.52 -16.27 -7.19
CA ALA A 198 12.67 -14.82 -7.26
C ALA A 198 12.67 -14.15 -5.89
N VAL A 199 13.30 -12.97 -5.84
CA VAL A 199 13.04 -11.97 -4.81
C VAL A 199 11.90 -11.08 -5.28
N LEU A 200 10.81 -11.03 -4.54
CA LEU A 200 9.67 -10.16 -4.80
C LEU A 200 9.86 -8.85 -4.06
N ILE A 201 9.58 -7.73 -4.72
CA ILE A 201 9.77 -6.39 -4.15
C ILE A 201 8.45 -5.63 -4.23
N SER A 202 7.95 -5.22 -3.07
CA SER A 202 6.69 -4.47 -2.93
C SER A 202 6.61 -3.75 -1.58
N GLN A 203 5.52 -3.04 -1.30
CA GLN A 203 5.29 -2.47 0.04
C GLN A 203 5.02 -3.54 1.09
N GLY A 204 5.26 -3.19 2.36
CA GLY A 204 5.05 -4.07 3.51
C GLY A 204 3.61 -4.57 3.66
N PHE A 205 2.60 -3.75 3.33
CA PHE A 205 1.21 -4.22 3.35
C PHE A 205 0.91 -5.26 2.26
N HIS A 206 1.57 -5.17 1.10
CA HIS A 206 1.27 -5.99 -0.08
C HIS A 206 2.15 -7.25 -0.18
N ILE A 207 3.36 -7.22 0.37
CA ILE A 207 4.40 -8.23 0.09
C ILE A 207 3.96 -9.65 0.45
N ARG A 208 3.16 -9.82 1.51
CA ARG A 208 2.65 -11.15 1.92
C ARG A 208 1.72 -11.76 0.86
N ARG A 209 0.84 -10.95 0.28
CA ARG A 209 -0.04 -11.39 -0.81
C ARG A 209 0.75 -11.75 -2.06
N ALA A 210 1.76 -10.95 -2.41
CA ALA A 210 2.65 -11.23 -3.53
C ALA A 210 3.38 -12.58 -3.35
N VAL A 211 3.96 -12.84 -2.17
CA VAL A 211 4.61 -14.11 -1.86
C VAL A 211 3.64 -15.28 -1.97
N ALA A 212 2.47 -15.20 -1.30
CA ALA A 212 1.50 -16.29 -1.30
C ALA A 212 1.01 -16.64 -2.72
N LEU A 213 0.74 -15.64 -3.55
CA LEU A 213 0.28 -15.85 -4.93
C LEU A 213 1.39 -16.38 -5.84
N CYS A 214 2.62 -15.89 -5.70
CA CYS A 214 3.73 -16.39 -6.52
C CYS A 214 4.13 -17.82 -6.14
N GLU A 215 4.06 -18.19 -4.86
CA GLU A 215 4.20 -19.59 -4.44
C GLU A 215 3.07 -20.46 -4.97
N ALA A 216 1.82 -19.99 -4.96
CA ALA A 216 0.69 -20.69 -5.57
C ALA A 216 0.83 -20.85 -7.10
N ALA A 217 1.46 -19.88 -7.77
CA ALA A 217 1.86 -19.98 -9.19
C ALA A 217 3.08 -20.88 -9.42
N GLY A 218 3.70 -21.41 -8.35
CA GLY A 218 4.79 -22.37 -8.39
C GLY A 218 6.20 -21.76 -8.30
N ILE A 219 6.34 -20.47 -8.00
CA ILE A 219 7.62 -19.76 -7.86
C ILE A 219 8.09 -19.86 -6.40
N THR A 220 9.33 -20.31 -6.16
CA THR A 220 9.96 -20.15 -4.84
C THR A 220 10.25 -18.66 -4.61
N ALA A 221 9.47 -18.01 -3.76
CA ALA A 221 9.51 -16.56 -3.59
C ALA A 221 10.12 -16.15 -2.25
N TYR A 222 10.95 -15.11 -2.25
CA TYR A 222 11.35 -14.38 -1.05
C TYR A 222 10.81 -12.96 -1.12
N GLY A 223 10.12 -12.50 -0.08
CA GLY A 223 9.52 -11.16 -0.07
C GLY A 223 10.42 -10.14 0.59
N VAL A 224 10.72 -9.04 -0.09
CA VAL A 224 11.39 -7.86 0.49
C VAL A 224 10.43 -6.68 0.45
N ALA A 225 10.11 -6.15 1.63
CA ALA A 225 9.35 -4.91 1.74
C ALA A 225 10.25 -3.73 1.39
N ALA A 226 9.77 -2.85 0.51
CA ALA A 226 10.38 -1.55 0.25
C ALA A 226 10.21 -0.63 1.47
N ASP A 227 10.96 0.47 1.48
CA ASP A 227 10.83 1.47 2.54
C ASP A 227 9.44 2.13 2.47
N ASP A 228 8.73 2.13 3.60
CA ASP A 228 7.32 2.53 3.68
C ASP A 228 7.13 3.78 4.54
N VAL A 229 6.56 4.84 3.95
CA VAL A 229 5.99 5.95 4.72
C VAL A 229 4.55 5.58 5.06
N HIS A 230 4.22 5.46 6.34
CA HIS A 230 2.89 5.03 6.82
C HIS A 230 1.88 6.19 6.78
N ASP A 231 1.67 6.74 5.59
CA ASP A 231 0.71 7.81 5.29
C ASP A 231 -0.72 7.26 5.09
N ALA A 232 -1.65 8.14 4.71
CA ALA A 232 -3.04 7.75 4.45
C ALA A 232 -3.15 6.71 3.31
N THR A 233 -2.30 6.80 2.30
CA THR A 233 -2.25 5.85 1.17
C THR A 233 -1.81 4.48 1.65
N TRP A 234 -0.83 4.42 2.55
CA TRP A 234 -0.37 3.17 3.16
C TRP A 234 -1.51 2.47 3.91
N TRP A 235 -2.20 3.20 4.78
CA TRP A 235 -3.31 2.66 5.57
C TRP A 235 -4.51 2.26 4.73
N TYR A 236 -4.78 3.01 3.66
CA TYR A 236 -5.76 2.60 2.66
C TYR A 236 -5.34 1.27 1.98
N GLY A 237 -4.07 1.14 1.61
CA GLY A 237 -3.50 -0.11 1.10
C GLY A 237 -3.69 -1.27 2.09
N ALA A 238 -3.26 -1.08 3.34
CA ALA A 238 -3.34 -2.09 4.40
C ALA A 238 -4.78 -2.54 4.71
N THR A 239 -5.75 -1.63 4.70
CA THR A 239 -7.16 -1.98 4.90
C THR A 239 -7.75 -2.74 3.71
N ARG A 240 -7.38 -2.33 2.49
CA ARG A 240 -7.77 -3.03 1.25
C ARG A 240 -7.24 -4.47 1.20
N GLU A 241 -6.11 -4.76 1.85
CA GLU A 241 -5.51 -6.10 1.85
C GLU A 241 -6.39 -7.16 2.50
N LEU A 242 -7.31 -6.82 3.41
CA LEU A 242 -8.28 -7.78 3.94
C LEU A 242 -9.20 -8.34 2.83
N PHE A 243 -9.67 -7.46 1.94
CA PHE A 243 -10.50 -7.87 0.81
C PHE A 243 -9.66 -8.53 -0.29
N ALA A 244 -8.45 -8.01 -0.53
CA ALA A 244 -7.53 -8.58 -1.49
C ALA A 244 -7.07 -9.99 -1.10
N ALA A 245 -7.00 -10.30 0.20
CA ALA A 245 -6.74 -11.64 0.72
C ALA A 245 -7.80 -12.65 0.25
N GLY A 246 -9.07 -12.26 0.31
CA GLY A 246 -10.19 -13.10 -0.16
C GLY A 246 -10.07 -13.41 -1.65
N LYS A 247 -9.85 -12.39 -2.48
CA LYS A 247 -9.60 -12.57 -3.92
C LYS A 247 -8.38 -13.47 -4.15
N ALA A 248 -7.26 -13.19 -3.48
CA ALA A 248 -6.03 -13.96 -3.63
C ALA A 248 -6.20 -15.44 -3.29
N ALA A 249 -6.97 -15.77 -2.24
CA ALA A 249 -7.27 -17.15 -1.90
C ALA A 249 -8.11 -17.85 -2.99
N VAL A 250 -9.05 -17.14 -3.61
CA VAL A 250 -9.83 -17.65 -4.75
C VAL A 250 -8.93 -17.88 -5.96
N ASP A 251 -8.08 -16.90 -6.32
CA ASP A 251 -7.16 -17.02 -7.45
C ASP A 251 -6.16 -18.17 -7.25
N ALA A 252 -5.59 -18.30 -6.04
CA ALA A 252 -4.66 -19.39 -5.72
C ALA A 252 -5.33 -20.78 -5.75
N ALA A 253 -6.62 -20.87 -5.39
CA ALA A 253 -7.38 -22.11 -5.39
C ALA A 253 -7.85 -22.51 -6.80
N LEU A 254 -8.38 -21.56 -7.57
CA LEU A 254 -8.94 -21.82 -8.91
C LEU A 254 -7.89 -21.77 -10.02
N ARG A 255 -6.79 -21.06 -9.78
CA ARG A 255 -5.67 -20.85 -10.70
C ARG A 255 -6.12 -20.43 -12.10
N PRO A 256 -6.92 -19.36 -12.24
CA PRO A 256 -7.36 -18.90 -13.55
C PRO A 256 -6.15 -18.52 -14.41
N ASP A 257 -6.31 -18.60 -15.74
CA ASP A 257 -5.31 -18.02 -16.64
C ASP A 257 -5.31 -16.48 -16.53
N PRO A 258 -4.14 -15.85 -16.73
CA PRO A 258 -4.02 -14.41 -16.62
C PRO A 258 -4.76 -13.71 -17.75
N HIS A 259 -5.16 -12.44 -17.54
CA HIS A 259 -5.92 -11.66 -18.54
C HIS A 259 -5.28 -11.71 -19.93
N PHE A 260 -3.96 -11.55 -20.01
CA PHE A 260 -3.18 -11.86 -21.20
C PHE A 260 -2.03 -12.79 -20.83
N LEU A 261 -1.97 -13.96 -21.46
CA LEU A 261 -0.86 -14.90 -21.30
C LEU A 261 0.26 -14.57 -22.29
N GLY A 262 -0.04 -14.40 -23.58
CA GLY A 262 0.97 -14.13 -24.60
C GLY A 262 1.95 -15.29 -24.85
N PRO A 263 2.87 -15.16 -25.82
CA PRO A 263 3.91 -16.16 -26.09
C PRO A 263 5.00 -16.14 -25.01
N GLN A 264 5.79 -17.22 -24.91
CA GLN A 264 6.95 -17.25 -24.02
C GLN A 264 8.00 -16.20 -24.41
N GLU A 265 8.53 -15.51 -23.42
CA GLU A 265 9.51 -14.44 -23.56
C GLU A 265 10.90 -14.91 -23.15
N GLN A 266 11.89 -14.69 -24.01
CA GLN A 266 13.29 -15.06 -23.72
C GLN A 266 14.09 -13.91 -23.08
N GLY A 267 13.43 -12.85 -22.62
CA GLY A 267 14.09 -11.65 -22.07
C GLY A 267 15.00 -11.97 -20.89
N ILE A 268 14.53 -12.78 -19.93
CA ILE A 268 15.32 -13.16 -18.74
C ILE A 268 16.52 -14.03 -19.13
N SER A 269 16.31 -15.07 -19.95
CA SER A 269 17.39 -15.95 -20.39
C SER A 269 18.48 -15.19 -21.15
N ARG A 270 18.08 -14.27 -22.04
CA ARG A 270 19.02 -13.38 -22.75
C ARG A 270 19.77 -12.46 -21.79
N ALA A 271 19.07 -11.83 -20.85
CA ALA A 271 19.69 -10.95 -19.86
C ALA A 271 20.68 -11.70 -18.95
N LEU A 272 20.41 -12.96 -18.60
CA LEU A 272 21.32 -13.80 -17.81
C LEU A 272 22.56 -14.24 -18.58
N ALA A 273 22.43 -14.48 -19.89
CA ALA A 273 23.54 -14.90 -20.75
C ALA A 273 24.52 -13.76 -21.10
N SER A 274 24.06 -12.50 -21.06
CA SER A 274 24.92 -11.35 -21.32
C SER A 274 25.96 -11.15 -20.20
N PRO A 275 27.16 -10.63 -20.50
CA PRO A 275 28.15 -10.21 -19.50
C PRO A 275 27.59 -9.14 -18.55
N ARG A 276 28.05 -9.13 -17.30
CA ARG A 276 27.68 -8.09 -16.31
C ARG A 276 28.49 -6.83 -16.54
#